data_AF-A0A967J3X0-F1
#
_entry.id   AF-A0A967J3X0-F1
#
_cell.length_a   1.000
_cell.length_b   1.000
_cell.length_c   1.000
_cell.angle_alpha   90.00
_cell.angle_beta   90.00
_cell.angle_gamma   90.00
#
_symmetry.space_group_name_H-M   'P 1'
#
loop_
_entity.id
_entity.type
_entity.pdbx_description
1 polymer ?
#
loop_
_entity_poly.entity_id
_entity_poly.type
_entity_poly.pdbx_seq_one_letter_code
_entity_poly.pdbx_strand_id
1 'polypeptide(L)' 'MATPLALIRGGGMAAERGILMRSGEAFQTLKDITHVVLDKTGTITEGTPRLVA' A
#
# COMPACT_ATOMS: atom_id res chain seq x y z
N MET A 1 -19.47 16.09 5.93
CA MET A 1 -19.72 14.65 6.18
C MET A 1 -19.37 13.73 4.99
N ALA A 2 -18.71 14.22 3.92
CA ALA A 2 -18.34 13.39 2.76
C ALA A 2 -17.12 12.48 3.02
N THR A 3 -16.21 12.89 3.89
CA THR A 3 -14.93 12.20 4.14
C THR A 3 -15.08 10.77 4.68
N PRO A 4 -15.95 10.47 5.66
CA PRO A 4 -16.08 9.09 6.17
C PRO A 4 -16.60 8.10 5.12
N LEU A 5 -17.59 8.48 4.32
CA LEU A 5 -18.14 7.62 3.26
C LEU A 5 -17.12 7.35 2.15
N ALA A 6 -16.36 8.38 1.75
CA ALA A 6 -15.30 8.23 0.77
C ALA A 6 -14.20 7.27 1.24
N LEU A 7 -13.81 7.33 2.52
CA LEU A 7 -12.81 6.42 3.11
C LEU A 7 -13.32 4.97 3.17
N ILE A 8 -14.57 4.75 3.57
CA ILE A 8 -15.16 3.40 3.63
C ILE A 8 -15.22 2.78 2.23
N ARG A 9 -15.76 3.54 1.25
CA ARG A 9 -15.85 3.07 -0.14
C ARG A 9 -14.46 2.84 -0.75
N GLY A 10 -13.54 3.78 -0.58
CA GLY A 10 -12.17 3.67 -1.08
C GLY A 10 -11.40 2.51 -0.44
N GLY A 11 -11.61 2.27 0.86
CA GLY A 11 -11.10 1.11 1.59
C GLY A 11 -11.61 -0.21 1.02
N GLY A 12 -12.92 -0.32 0.79
CA GLY A 12 -13.50 -1.51 0.15
C GLY A 12 -12.91 -1.79 -1.23
N MET A 13 -12.83 -0.77 -2.08
CA MET A 13 -12.23 -0.89 -3.42
C MET A 13 -10.74 -1.26 -3.39
N ALA A 14 -9.98 -0.77 -2.41
CA ALA A 14 -8.58 -1.13 -2.23
C ALA A 14 -8.44 -2.60 -1.78
N ALA A 15 -9.29 -3.04 -0.85
CA ALA A 15 -9.29 -4.40 -0.34
C ALA A 15 -9.62 -5.44 -1.43
N GLU A 16 -10.57 -5.15 -2.32
CA GLU A 16 -10.88 -5.98 -3.51
C GLU A 16 -9.66 -6.19 -4.43
N ARG A 17 -8.65 -5.33 -4.34
CA ARG A 17 -7.39 -5.40 -5.11
C ARG A 17 -6.21 -5.91 -4.28
N GLY A 18 -6.46 -6.42 -3.07
CA GLY A 18 -5.42 -6.90 -2.16
C GLY A 18 -4.60 -5.78 -1.49
N ILE A 19 -5.07 -4.53 -1.54
CA ILE A 19 -4.40 -3.39 -0.91
C ILE A 19 -5.02 -3.12 0.46
N LEU A 20 -4.25 -3.35 1.52
CA LEU A 20 -4.68 -3.09 2.89
C LEU A 20 -4.33 -1.66 3.33
N MET A 21 -5.33 -0.79 3.36
CA MET A 21 -5.20 0.57 3.90
C MET A 21 -5.50 0.57 5.41
N ARG A 22 -4.47 0.71 6.24
CA ARG A 22 -4.56 0.51 7.70
C ARG A 22 -5.28 1.65 8.46
N SER A 23 -5.36 2.84 7.87
CA SER A 23 -6.03 3.99 8.49
C SER A 23 -6.57 4.97 7.45
N GLY A 24 -7.50 5.83 7.85
CA GLY A 24 -8.00 6.91 6.98
C GLY A 24 -6.93 7.95 6.65
N GLU A 25 -5.96 8.17 7.56
CA GLU A 25 -4.81 9.05 7.34
C GLU A 25 -3.93 8.54 6.20
N ALA A 26 -3.74 7.22 6.07
CA ALA A 26 -2.96 6.65 4.98
C ALA A 26 -3.48 7.07 3.59
N PHE A 27 -4.80 7.24 3.41
CA PHE A 27 -5.37 7.77 2.17
C PHE A 27 -5.02 9.24 1.94
N GLN A 28 -4.98 10.04 3.00
CA GLN A 28 -4.68 11.47 2.91
C GLN A 28 -3.18 11.71 2.71
N THR A 29 -2.32 10.88 3.29
CA THR A 29 -0.87 11.01 3.11
C THR A 29 -0.45 10.48 1.75
N LEU A 30 -1.01 9.35 1.29
CA LEU A 30 -0.62 8.70 0.03
C LEU A 30 -0.78 9.62 -1.20
N LYS A 31 -1.78 10.50 -1.23
CA LYS A 31 -1.98 11.45 -2.34
C LYS A 31 -0.84 12.46 -2.52
N ASP A 32 -0.09 12.73 -1.46
CA ASP A 32 0.96 13.75 -1.45
C ASP A 32 2.37 13.14 -1.56
N ILE A 33 2.48 11.81 -1.59
CA ILE A 33 3.75 11.09 -1.73
C ILE A 33 4.28 11.27 -3.16
N THR A 34 5.52 11.74 -3.28
CA THR A 34 6.21 11.93 -4.56
C THR A 34 7.37 10.95 -4.75
N HIS A 35 7.85 10.34 -3.67
CA HIS A 35 9.00 9.44 -3.66
C HIS A 35 8.67 8.19 -2.85
N VAL A 36 9.04 7.03 -3.37
CA VAL A 36 8.89 5.74 -2.66
C VAL A 36 10.29 5.14 -2.52
N VAL A 37 10.72 4.96 -1.27
CA VAL A 37 11.96 4.24 -0.96
C VAL A 37 11.56 2.84 -0.51
N LEU A 38 11.98 1.85 -1.28
CA LEU A 38 11.66 0.45 -1.02
C LEU A 38 12.83 -0.22 -0.32
N ASP A 39 12.54 -0.99 0.72
CA ASP A 39 13.50 -1.97 1.18
C ASP A 39 13.67 -3.04 0.10
N LYS A 40 14.85 -3.61 -0.03
CA LYS A 40 15.14 -4.58 -1.09
C LYS A 40 14.69 -5.99 -0.68
N THR A 41 15.23 -6.47 0.44
CA THR A 41 15.16 -7.88 0.83
C THR A 41 13.78 -8.21 1.40
N GLY A 42 13.04 -9.14 0.78
CA GLY A 42 11.68 -9.51 1.23
C GLY A 42 10.57 -8.57 0.75
N THR A 43 10.92 -7.48 0.03
CA THR A 43 9.96 -6.58 -0.62
C THR A 43 10.11 -6.63 -2.15
N ILE A 44 11.30 -6.31 -2.68
CA ILE A 44 11.60 -6.42 -4.12
C ILE A 44 12.10 -7.83 -4.45
N THR A 45 12.88 -8.44 -3.56
CA THR A 45 13.37 -9.81 -3.70
C THR A 45 12.66 -10.76 -2.74
N GLU A 46 12.69 -12.06 -3.01
CA GLU A 46 12.10 -13.11 -2.17
C GLU A 46 12.73 -13.20 -0.76
N GLY A 47 13.84 -12.51 -0.51
CA GLY A 47 14.54 -12.54 0.78
C GLY A 47 15.28 -13.84 1.06
N THR A 48 15.26 -14.79 0.13
CA THR A 48 15.93 -16.09 0.24
C THR A 48 16.97 -16.26 -0.88
N PRO A 49 18.17 -16.81 -0.59
CA PRO A 49 19.17 -17.04 -1.62
C PRO A 49 18.81 -18.19 -2.57
N ARG A 50 19.16 -18.06 -3.85
CA ARG A 50 19.09 -19.11 -4.87
C ARG A 50 20.37 -19.13 -5.70
N LEU A 51 20.87 -20.33 -6.03
CA LEU A 51 21.95 -20.52 -7.00
C LEU A 51 21.44 -20.18 -8.40
N VAL A 52 22.16 -19.33 -9.12
CA VAL A 52 21.90 -18.98 -10.52
C VAL A 52 23.00 -19.61 -11.39
N ALA A 53 22.62 -20.11 -12.57
CA ALA A 53 23.53 -20.75 -13.53
C ALA A 53 24.34 -19.73 -14.33
#